data_AF-U9T034-F1
#
_entry.id   AF-U9T034-F1
#
_cell.length_a   1.000
_cell.length_b   1.000
_cell.length_c   1.000
_cell.angle_alpha   90.00
_cell.angle_beta   90.00
_cell.angle_gamma   90.00
#
_symmetry.space_group_name_H-M   'P 1'
#
loop_
_entity.id
_entity.type
_entity.pdbx_description
1 polymer ?
#
loop_
_entity_poly.entity_id
_entity_poly.type
_entity_poly.pdbx_seq_one_letter_code
_entity_poly.pdbx_strand_id
1 'polypeptide(L)'
;MVVIPRIEYQLQAIVLSKEECEFLMQRINCLVKRCANLSRSTPNFIIYEKEIYGLKIIYDLQLESISKNIIYQANGNEKLRRLFKIKMMQGQKNLDCKMYRRNIYKGVNCWIRDAINLLKSGDMSICIHEIVDKDVNHKIKGGNVEVIDLMSKKEILKSAQSRRTKGVLFLEQVLESDKEHLMK
;
A
#
# COMPACT_ATOMS: atom_id res chain seq x y z
N MET A 1 21.12 15.23 13.83
CA MET A 1 19.65 15.24 13.66
C MET A 1 19.32 14.73 12.26
N VAL A 2 18.71 13.56 12.11
CA VAL A 2 18.52 12.93 10.79
C VAL A 2 17.22 13.47 10.17
N VAL A 3 17.31 14.15 9.02
CA VAL A 3 16.19 14.87 8.39
C VAL A 3 15.16 13.91 7.78
N ILE A 4 15.61 12.85 7.11
CA ILE A 4 14.75 11.89 6.40
C ILE A 4 13.79 11.13 7.34
N PRO A 5 14.23 10.54 8.47
CA PRO A 5 13.30 9.89 9.42
C PRO A 5 12.26 10.83 10.01
N ARG A 6 12.61 12.12 10.20
CA ARG A 6 11.64 13.11 10.66
C ARG A 6 10.58 13.41 9.61
N ILE A 7 10.98 13.50 8.33
CA ILE A 7 10.04 13.67 7.22
C ILE A 7 9.14 12.44 7.13
N GLU A 8 9.70 11.24 7.16
CA GLU A 8 8.95 9.98 7.13
C GLU A 8 7.89 9.91 8.24
N TYR A 9 8.26 10.30 9.47
CA TYR A 9 7.32 10.36 10.58
C TYR A 9 6.18 11.36 10.33
N GLN A 10 6.47 12.54 9.79
CA GLN A 10 5.43 13.54 9.48
C GLN A 10 4.48 13.05 8.37
N LEU A 11 5.00 12.37 7.34
CA LEU A 11 4.23 11.80 6.24
C LEU A 11 3.25 10.69 6.67
N GLN A 12 3.39 10.14 7.88
CA GLN A 12 2.38 9.24 8.43
C GLN A 12 1.08 9.97 8.80
N ALA A 13 1.14 11.28 9.07
CA ALA A 13 0.01 12.09 9.50
C ALA A 13 -0.50 13.05 8.40
N ILE A 14 0.36 13.41 7.44
CA ILE A 14 0.03 14.31 6.33
C ILE A 14 0.19 13.61 5.00
N VAL A 15 -0.63 13.98 4.02
CA VAL A 15 -0.49 13.51 2.63
C VAL A 15 -0.13 14.71 1.77
N LEU A 16 1.01 14.63 1.10
CA LEU A 16 1.52 15.62 0.15
C LEU A 16 1.22 15.17 -1.28
N SER A 17 0.93 16.13 -2.14
CA SER A 17 0.88 15.92 -3.59
C SER A 17 2.27 15.63 -4.17
N LYS A 18 2.30 15.10 -5.40
CA LYS A 18 3.56 14.83 -6.11
C LYS A 18 4.41 16.09 -6.28
N GLU A 19 3.78 17.21 -6.64
CA GLU A 19 4.43 18.51 -6.83
C GLU A 19 5.07 19.03 -5.54
N GLU A 20 4.36 18.92 -4.40
CA GLU A 20 4.90 19.29 -3.09
C GLU A 20 6.10 18.41 -2.70
N CYS A 21 6.01 17.11 -2.96
CA CYS A 21 7.11 16.17 -2.75
C CYS A 21 8.33 16.52 -3.62
N GLU A 22 8.14 16.82 -4.90
CA GLU A 22 9.20 17.22 -5.82
C GLU A 22 9.87 18.53 -5.37
N PHE A 23 9.08 19.51 -4.96
CA PHE A 23 9.59 20.78 -4.43
C PHE A 23 10.44 20.59 -3.17
N LEU A 24 9.98 19.77 -2.21
CA LEU A 24 10.76 19.41 -1.03
C LEU A 24 12.05 18.68 -1.42
N MET A 25 11.95 17.73 -2.35
CA MET A 25 13.08 16.94 -2.82
C MET A 25 14.16 17.80 -3.48
N GLN A 26 13.80 18.82 -4.25
CA GLN A 26 14.76 19.77 -4.84
C GLN A 26 15.60 20.48 -3.78
N ARG A 27 14.97 20.90 -2.67
CA ARG A 27 15.68 21.55 -1.56
C ARG A 27 16.59 20.57 -0.83
N ILE A 28 16.12 19.36 -0.57
CA ILE A 28 16.92 18.30 0.05
C ILE A 28 18.11 17.93 -0.83
N ASN A 29 17.93 17.79 -2.14
CA ASN A 29 19.03 17.51 -3.08
C ASN A 29 20.11 18.59 -3.02
N CYS A 30 19.72 19.87 -2.96
CA CYS A 30 20.68 20.95 -2.80
C CYS A 30 21.45 20.86 -1.48
N LEU A 31 20.78 20.50 -0.39
CA LEU A 31 21.41 20.32 0.93
C LEU A 31 22.35 19.12 0.94
N VAL A 32 21.90 17.97 0.44
CA VAL A 32 22.70 16.74 0.39
C VAL A 32 23.94 16.94 -0.48
N LYS A 33 23.82 17.58 -1.67
CA LYS A 33 25.00 17.93 -2.49
C LYS A 33 26.01 18.79 -1.73
N ARG A 34 25.54 19.81 -1.01
CA ARG A 34 26.41 20.66 -0.18
C ARG A 34 27.08 19.88 0.94
N CYS A 35 26.34 19.04 1.67
CA CYS A 35 26.88 18.20 2.74
C CYS A 35 27.87 17.15 2.22
N ALA A 36 27.67 16.68 0.99
CA ALA A 36 28.51 15.72 0.30
C ALA A 36 29.71 16.35 -0.43
N ASN A 37 29.90 17.68 -0.35
CA ASN A 37 30.91 18.42 -1.13
C ASN A 37 30.81 18.21 -2.65
N LEU A 38 29.62 17.91 -3.16
CA LEU A 38 29.35 17.77 -4.59
C LEU A 38 29.06 19.15 -5.20
N SER A 39 29.45 19.32 -6.46
CA SER A 39 29.05 20.50 -7.24
C SER A 39 27.52 20.61 -7.31
N ARG A 40 26.99 21.84 -7.35
CA ARG A 40 25.56 22.08 -7.58
C ARG A 40 25.07 21.48 -8.90
N SER A 41 25.94 21.44 -9.92
CA SER A 41 25.66 20.88 -11.25
C SER A 41 25.69 19.35 -11.30
N THR A 42 26.10 18.68 -10.21
CA THR A 42 26.16 17.22 -10.16
C THR A 42 24.77 16.64 -10.47
N PRO A 43 24.64 15.64 -11.35
CA PRO A 43 23.36 15.00 -11.63
C PRO A 43 22.69 14.43 -10.37
N ASN A 44 21.37 14.56 -10.25
CA ASN A 44 20.65 14.10 -9.06
C ASN A 44 20.66 12.57 -8.89
N PHE A 45 20.78 11.81 -9.99
CA PHE A 45 20.77 10.35 -9.95
C PHE A 45 21.88 9.77 -9.05
N ILE A 46 23.05 10.43 -8.99
CA ILE A 46 24.19 10.03 -8.16
C ILE A 46 23.82 9.98 -6.67
N ILE A 47 22.88 10.82 -6.25
CA ILE A 47 22.44 10.91 -4.86
C ILE A 47 21.43 9.80 -4.53
N TYR A 48 20.65 9.38 -5.53
CA TYR A 48 19.64 8.33 -5.38
C TYR A 48 20.24 6.93 -5.46
N GLU A 49 21.38 6.79 -6.14
CA GLU A 49 22.05 5.50 -6.34
C GLU A 49 22.38 4.84 -5.00
N LYS A 50 21.94 3.59 -4.83
CA LYS A 50 22.00 2.87 -3.56
C LYS A 50 23.44 2.65 -3.08
N GLU A 51 24.35 2.45 -4.03
CA GLU A 51 25.77 2.18 -3.76
C GLU A 51 26.55 3.45 -3.41
N ILE A 52 25.98 4.64 -3.62
CA ILE A 52 26.66 5.92 -3.38
C ILE A 52 26.09 6.59 -2.12
N TYR A 53 24.90 7.19 -2.23
CA TYR A 53 24.25 7.90 -1.12
C TYR A 53 22.89 7.30 -0.75
N GLY A 54 22.25 6.57 -1.67
CA GLY A 54 21.00 5.85 -1.42
C GLY A 54 19.85 6.72 -0.91
N LEU A 55 19.80 7.99 -1.33
CA LEU A 55 18.76 8.91 -0.87
C LEU A 55 17.41 8.47 -1.41
N LYS A 56 16.49 8.13 -0.52
CA LYS A 56 15.13 7.76 -0.90
C LYS A 56 14.33 9.00 -1.33
N ILE A 57 13.57 8.85 -2.40
CA ILE A 57 12.65 9.88 -2.89
C ILE A 57 11.47 9.98 -1.91
N ILE A 58 11.13 11.20 -1.51
CA ILE A 58 10.06 11.47 -0.53
C ILE A 58 8.70 10.92 -1.00
N TYR A 59 8.42 11.06 -2.30
CA TYR A 59 7.18 10.57 -2.89
C TYR A 59 7.05 9.05 -2.74
N ASP A 60 8.10 8.30 -3.06
CA ASP A 60 8.12 6.84 -2.96
C ASP A 60 8.02 6.38 -1.51
N LEU A 61 8.73 7.07 -0.59
CA LEU A 61 8.59 6.87 0.86
C LEU A 61 7.15 7.05 1.34
N GLN A 62 6.47 8.09 0.84
CA GLN A 62 5.08 8.36 1.20
C GLN A 62 4.15 7.25 0.68
N LEU A 63 4.32 6.82 -0.57
CA LEU A 63 3.53 5.71 -1.12
C LEU A 63 3.74 4.42 -0.33
N GLU A 64 4.98 4.06 -0.02
CA GLU A 64 5.33 2.88 0.77
C GLU A 64 4.68 2.95 2.17
N SER A 65 4.83 4.07 2.86
CA SER A 65 4.29 4.30 4.21
C SER A 65 2.76 4.25 4.25
N ILE A 66 2.09 4.96 3.34
CA ILE A 66 0.62 4.98 3.24
C ILE A 66 0.09 3.58 2.94
N SER A 67 0.69 2.87 1.98
CA SER A 67 0.27 1.52 1.60
C SER A 67 0.36 0.57 2.79
N LYS A 68 1.50 0.55 3.50
CA LYS A 68 1.69 -0.26 4.70
C LYS A 68 0.69 0.09 5.79
N ASN A 69 0.45 1.38 6.04
CA ASN A 69 -0.47 1.85 7.07
C ASN A 69 -1.92 1.45 6.79
N ILE A 70 -2.36 1.51 5.53
CA ILE A 70 -3.72 1.10 5.17
C ILE A 70 -3.88 -0.41 5.31
N ILE A 71 -2.92 -1.19 4.80
CA ILE A 71 -2.94 -2.65 4.95
C ILE A 71 -2.96 -3.03 6.44
N TYR A 72 -2.13 -2.38 7.26
CA TYR A 72 -2.09 -2.61 8.70
C TYR A 72 -3.41 -2.25 9.40
N GLN A 73 -4.06 -1.15 9.02
CA GLN A 73 -5.36 -0.76 9.57
C GLN A 73 -6.50 -1.69 9.13
N ALA A 74 -6.44 -2.20 7.90
CA ALA A 74 -7.42 -3.13 7.36
C ALA A 74 -7.29 -4.55 7.96
N ASN A 75 -6.06 -5.05 8.07
CA ASN A 75 -5.74 -6.41 8.53
C ASN A 75 -5.38 -6.50 10.01
N GLY A 76 -5.37 -5.38 10.73
CA GLY A 76 -5.03 -5.36 12.16
C GLY A 76 -6.11 -5.99 13.04
N ASN A 77 -5.86 -5.93 14.35
CA ASN A 77 -6.76 -6.47 15.38
C ASN A 77 -8.20 -5.99 15.22
N GLU A 78 -9.16 -6.76 15.74
CA GLU A 78 -10.60 -6.50 15.57
C GLU A 78 -11.01 -5.05 15.87
N LYS A 79 -10.48 -4.47 16.95
CA LYS A 79 -10.71 -3.07 17.32
C LYS A 79 -10.20 -2.08 16.28
N LEU A 80 -8.98 -2.31 15.76
CA LEU A 80 -8.35 -1.44 14.75
C LEU A 80 -9.12 -1.52 13.44
N ARG A 81 -9.48 -2.73 13.00
CA ARG A 81 -10.30 -2.96 11.81
C ARG A 81 -11.66 -2.28 11.93
N ARG A 82 -12.30 -2.36 13.10
CA ARG A 82 -13.58 -1.67 13.37
C ARG A 82 -13.44 -0.15 13.31
N LEU A 83 -12.40 0.41 13.92
CA LEU A 83 -12.10 1.85 13.85
C LEU A 83 -11.85 2.29 12.40
N PHE A 84 -11.06 1.52 11.66
CA PHE A 84 -10.77 1.79 10.26
C PHE A 84 -12.06 1.80 9.42
N LYS A 85 -12.93 0.79 9.59
CA LYS A 85 -14.24 0.73 8.93
C LYS A 85 -15.12 1.94 9.25
N ILE A 86 -15.16 2.38 10.52
CA ILE A 86 -15.90 3.58 10.93
C ILE A 86 -15.36 4.83 10.23
N LYS A 87 -14.03 5.02 10.21
CA LYS A 87 -13.40 6.17 9.55
C LYS A 87 -13.65 6.16 8.03
N MET A 88 -13.61 5.00 7.39
CA MET A 88 -13.94 4.84 5.96
C MET A 88 -15.41 5.23 5.68
N MET A 89 -16.36 4.74 6.48
CA MET A 89 -17.78 5.09 6.34
C MET A 89 -18.04 6.59 6.56
N GLN A 90 -17.35 7.21 7.53
CA GLN A 90 -17.41 8.65 7.76
C GLN A 90 -16.84 9.43 6.55
N GLY A 91 -15.71 8.99 5.99
CA GLY A 91 -15.13 9.56 4.78
C GLY A 91 -16.07 9.49 3.57
N GLN A 92 -16.76 8.36 3.38
CA GLN A 92 -17.75 8.18 2.30
C GLN A 92 -18.97 9.10 2.47
N LYS A 93 -19.54 9.20 3.68
CA LYS A 93 -20.67 10.11 3.95
C LYS A 93 -20.31 11.57 3.66
N ASN A 94 -19.09 11.98 3.94
CA ASN A 94 -18.60 13.33 3.64
C ASN A 94 -18.46 13.59 2.13
N LEU A 95 -18.31 12.55 1.31
CA LEU A 95 -18.23 12.67 -0.16
C LEU A 95 -19.61 12.68 -0.83
N ASP A 96 -20.58 11.94 -0.28
CA ASP A 96 -21.90 11.71 -0.90
C ASP A 96 -22.99 12.73 -0.49
N CYS A 97 -22.72 13.59 0.51
CA CYS A 97 -23.71 14.54 0.99
C CYS A 97 -23.81 15.81 0.11
N LYS A 98 -24.58 15.75 -0.97
CA LYS A 98 -24.96 16.91 -1.81
C LYS A 98 -25.81 17.97 -1.08
N MET A 99 -26.33 17.67 0.12
CA MET A 99 -27.31 18.53 0.83
C MET A 99 -26.72 19.61 1.75
N TYR A 100 -25.42 19.57 2.09
CA TYR A 100 -24.78 20.59 2.96
C TYR A 100 -23.75 21.46 2.22
N ARG A 101 -24.19 22.09 1.12
CA ARG A 101 -23.40 23.06 0.33
C ARG A 101 -23.33 24.48 0.93
N ARG A 102 -23.66 24.67 2.21
CA ARG A 102 -23.54 25.99 2.86
C ARG A 102 -22.66 25.86 4.10
N ASN A 103 -21.43 26.33 3.95
CA ASN A 103 -20.49 26.65 5.02
C ASN A 103 -20.00 25.48 5.89
N ILE A 104 -19.57 24.37 5.29
CA ILE A 104 -18.54 23.56 5.92
C ILE A 104 -17.22 24.22 5.55
N TYR A 105 -16.61 24.87 6.54
CA TYR A 105 -15.24 25.33 6.55
C TYR A 105 -14.33 24.39 5.73
N LYS A 106 -13.31 24.93 5.06
CA LYS A 106 -12.10 24.18 4.68
C LYS A 106 -11.48 23.55 5.94
N GLY A 107 -12.09 22.50 6.44
CA GLY A 107 -11.86 21.96 7.77
C GLY A 107 -12.32 20.53 7.77
N VAL A 108 -11.44 19.64 7.34
CA VAL A 108 -10.60 18.80 8.21
C VAL A 108 -9.93 17.82 7.28
N ASN A 109 -8.59 17.83 7.24
CA ASN A 109 -7.75 16.86 6.51
C ASN A 109 -8.22 15.43 6.81
N CYS A 110 -9.00 14.82 5.93
CA CYS A 110 -9.30 13.40 6.06
C CYS A 110 -8.16 12.65 5.38
N TRP A 111 -7.09 12.42 6.17
CA TRP A 111 -5.89 11.69 5.76
C TRP A 111 -6.22 10.46 4.92
N ILE A 112 -7.25 9.70 5.29
CA ILE A 112 -7.70 8.50 4.56
C ILE A 112 -8.14 8.82 3.13
N ARG A 113 -8.91 9.89 2.90
CA ARG A 113 -9.34 10.28 1.56
C ARG A 113 -8.15 10.68 0.71
N ASP A 114 -7.28 11.51 1.27
CA ASP A 114 -6.14 12.06 0.56
C ASP A 114 -5.14 10.93 0.25
N ALA A 115 -4.97 9.98 1.18
CA ALA A 115 -4.21 8.75 1.00
C ALA A 115 -4.80 7.85 -0.10
N ILE A 116 -6.12 7.61 -0.11
CA ILE A 116 -6.77 6.81 -1.16
C ILE A 116 -6.62 7.47 -2.53
N ASN A 117 -6.78 8.80 -2.62
CA ASN A 117 -6.61 9.53 -3.87
C ASN A 117 -5.15 9.45 -4.35
N LEU A 118 -4.19 9.56 -3.44
CA LEU A 118 -2.78 9.39 -3.77
C LEU A 118 -2.48 7.97 -4.27
N LEU A 119 -2.99 6.93 -3.60
CA LEU A 119 -2.82 5.55 -4.06
C LEU A 119 -3.40 5.32 -5.45
N LYS A 120 -4.59 5.87 -5.73
CA LYS A 120 -5.19 5.82 -7.07
C LYS A 120 -4.31 6.46 -8.13
N SER A 121 -3.61 7.55 -7.80
CA SER A 121 -2.67 8.20 -8.73
C SER A 121 -1.41 7.36 -9.01
N GLY A 122 -1.11 6.38 -8.15
CA GLY A 122 -0.05 5.39 -8.34
C GLY A 122 -0.58 4.02 -8.79
N ASP A 123 -1.72 3.98 -9.49
CA ASP A 123 -2.39 2.76 -9.99
C ASP A 123 -2.73 1.70 -8.93
N MET A 124 -2.76 2.08 -7.65
CA MET A 124 -3.16 1.21 -6.55
C MET A 124 -4.60 1.51 -6.16
N SER A 125 -5.48 0.52 -6.32
CA SER A 125 -6.88 0.62 -5.90
C SER A 125 -7.17 -0.30 -4.71
N ILE A 126 -7.98 0.21 -3.76
CA ILE A 126 -8.46 -0.55 -2.61
C ILE A 126 -9.91 -0.92 -2.88
N CYS A 127 -10.21 -2.20 -2.78
CA CYS A 127 -11.52 -2.76 -3.09
C CYS A 127 -11.99 -3.70 -1.95
N ILE A 128 -13.31 -3.71 -1.73
CA ILE A 128 -13.96 -4.51 -0.68
C ILE A 128 -14.72 -5.64 -1.37
N HIS A 129 -14.08 -6.79 -1.56
CA HIS A 129 -14.70 -7.93 -2.27
C HIS A 129 -15.63 -8.78 -1.43
N GLU A 130 -15.54 -8.67 -0.09
CA GLU A 130 -16.40 -9.42 0.85
C GLU A 130 -17.89 -9.12 0.64
N ILE A 131 -18.24 -7.96 0.09
CA ILE A 131 -19.64 -7.48 0.00
C ILE A 131 -20.17 -7.48 -1.45
N VAL A 132 -19.32 -7.16 -2.43
CA VAL A 132 -19.80 -6.86 -3.80
C VAL A 132 -19.57 -7.99 -4.79
N ASP A 133 -18.49 -8.77 -4.66
CA ASP A 133 -17.98 -9.55 -5.81
C ASP A 133 -17.59 -11.02 -5.50
N LYS A 134 -17.93 -11.56 -4.32
CA LYS A 134 -17.60 -12.95 -3.90
C LYS A 134 -16.14 -13.38 -4.16
N ASP A 135 -15.21 -12.43 -4.17
CA ASP A 135 -13.79 -12.57 -4.55
C ASP A 135 -13.53 -13.14 -5.97
N VAL A 136 -14.47 -13.04 -6.92
CA VAL A 136 -14.34 -13.72 -8.22
C VAL A 136 -13.12 -13.25 -9.02
N ASN A 137 -12.72 -11.98 -8.88
CA ASN A 137 -11.58 -11.40 -9.61
C ASN A 137 -10.29 -11.31 -8.79
N HIS A 138 -10.31 -11.73 -7.52
CA HIS A 138 -9.15 -11.68 -6.61
C HIS A 138 -8.73 -13.05 -6.06
N LYS A 139 -9.47 -14.11 -6.39
CA LYS A 139 -9.00 -15.49 -6.23
C LYS A 139 -8.18 -15.89 -7.45
N ILE A 140 -7.01 -16.50 -7.22
CA ILE A 140 -6.27 -17.17 -8.27
C ILE A 140 -7.18 -18.27 -8.81
N LYS A 141 -7.66 -18.11 -10.05
CA LYS A 141 -8.75 -18.92 -10.62
C LYS A 141 -8.36 -20.38 -10.89
N GLY A 142 -7.08 -20.72 -10.76
CA GLY A 142 -6.51 -22.04 -11.00
C GLY A 142 -5.32 -21.98 -11.95
N GLY A 143 -4.67 -23.12 -12.17
CA GLY A 143 -3.50 -23.24 -13.02
C GLY A 143 -3.43 -24.61 -13.69
N ASN A 144 -2.25 -25.02 -14.12
CA ASN A 144 -2.09 -26.24 -14.91
C ASN A 144 -1.81 -27.48 -14.04
N VAL A 145 -1.31 -27.29 -12.81
CA VAL A 145 -0.86 -28.40 -11.97
C VAL A 145 -1.86 -28.65 -10.85
N GLU A 146 -2.54 -29.80 -10.90
CA GLU A 146 -3.45 -30.20 -9.83
C GLU A 146 -2.66 -30.63 -8.59
N VAL A 147 -3.15 -30.23 -7.42
CA VAL A 147 -2.55 -30.61 -6.13
C VAL A 147 -2.61 -32.13 -5.90
N ILE A 148 -3.53 -32.82 -6.58
CA ILE A 148 -3.69 -34.27 -6.53
C ILE A 148 -2.51 -34.99 -7.19
N ASP A 149 -1.92 -34.39 -8.23
CA ASP A 149 -0.79 -34.99 -8.97
C ASP A 149 0.53 -34.89 -8.19
N LEU A 150 0.59 -34.00 -7.19
CA LEU A 150 1.79 -33.70 -6.43
C LEU A 150 1.91 -34.49 -5.12
N MET A 151 0.84 -35.15 -4.66
CA MET A 151 0.79 -35.76 -3.33
C MET A 151 0.26 -37.19 -3.35
N SER A 152 0.61 -37.97 -2.34
CA SER A 152 0.09 -39.34 -2.19
C SER A 152 -1.39 -39.33 -1.82
N LYS A 153 -2.12 -40.40 -2.19
CA LYS A 153 -3.56 -40.60 -1.79
C LYS A 153 -3.80 -40.39 -0.30
N LYS A 154 -2.86 -40.80 0.56
CA LYS A 154 -2.96 -40.67 2.01
C LYS A 154 -2.94 -39.19 2.45
N GLU A 155 -2.05 -38.38 1.88
CA GLU A 155 -1.94 -36.94 2.16
C GLU A 155 -3.14 -36.17 1.61
N ILE A 156 -3.64 -36.58 0.44
CA ILE A 156 -4.82 -35.99 -0.18
C ILE A 156 -6.06 -36.18 0.70
N LEU A 157 -6.26 -37.37 1.25
CA LEU A 157 -7.37 -37.64 2.17
C LEU A 157 -7.22 -36.85 3.47
N LYS A 158 -6.00 -36.80 4.03
CA LYS A 158 -5.72 -36.05 5.27
C LYS A 158 -6.00 -34.55 5.12
N SER A 159 -5.70 -33.97 3.96
CA SER A 159 -5.87 -32.53 3.70
C SER A 159 -7.18 -32.15 3.00
N ALA A 160 -8.09 -33.10 2.74
CA ALA A 160 -9.32 -32.89 1.97
C ALA A 160 -10.23 -31.78 2.55
N GLN A 161 -10.45 -31.79 3.87
CA GLN A 161 -11.29 -30.80 4.52
C GLN A 161 -10.68 -29.40 4.44
N SER A 162 -9.37 -29.28 4.70
CA SER A 162 -8.66 -28.00 4.58
C SER A 162 -8.67 -27.46 3.15
N ARG A 163 -8.41 -28.31 2.13
CA ARG A 163 -8.47 -27.90 0.72
C ARG A 163 -9.86 -27.41 0.33
N ARG A 164 -10.91 -28.11 0.77
CA ARG A 164 -12.30 -27.73 0.48
C ARG A 164 -12.68 -26.40 1.11
N THR A 165 -12.30 -26.16 2.37
CA THR A 165 -12.56 -24.88 3.06
C THR A 165 -11.83 -23.72 2.40
N LYS A 166 -10.60 -23.94 1.92
CA LYS A 166 -9.76 -22.91 1.29
C LYS A 166 -9.97 -22.77 -0.24
N GLY A 167 -10.73 -23.67 -0.87
CA GLY A 167 -10.96 -23.66 -2.32
C GLY A 167 -9.71 -23.96 -3.16
N VAL A 168 -8.79 -24.78 -2.65
CA VAL A 168 -7.51 -25.09 -3.30
C VAL A 168 -7.62 -26.39 -4.09
N LEU A 169 -7.42 -26.29 -5.40
CA LEU A 169 -7.39 -27.38 -6.37
C LEU A 169 -6.05 -27.45 -7.11
N PHE A 170 -5.43 -26.30 -7.39
CA PHE A 170 -4.19 -26.16 -8.16
C PHE A 170 -3.03 -25.64 -7.32
N LEU A 171 -1.81 -26.01 -7.70
CA LEU A 171 -0.59 -25.57 -7.01
C LEU A 171 -0.44 -24.05 -7.03
N GLU A 172 -0.80 -23.42 -8.15
CA GLU A 172 -0.71 -21.98 -8.37
C GLU A 172 -1.61 -21.18 -7.40
N GLN A 173 -2.61 -21.82 -6.80
CA GLN A 173 -3.45 -21.19 -5.77
C GLN A 173 -2.80 -21.17 -4.38
N VAL A 174 -1.62 -21.75 -4.24
CA VAL A 174 -0.83 -21.80 -3.00
C VAL A 174 0.52 -21.09 -3.17
N LEU A 175 0.86 -20.64 -4.38
CA LEU A 175 2.10 -19.94 -4.68
C LEU A 175 1.92 -18.40 -4.67
N GLU A 176 2.98 -17.68 -4.28
CA GLU A 176 3.09 -16.23 -4.42
C GLU A 176 3.18 -15.83 -5.91
N SER A 177 3.13 -14.51 -6.18
CA SER A 177 3.15 -13.97 -7.55
C SER A 177 4.41 -14.34 -8.34
N ASP A 178 5.50 -14.68 -7.64
CA ASP A 178 6.77 -15.13 -8.24
C ASP A 178 6.74 -16.60 -8.70
N LYS A 179 5.73 -17.38 -8.29
CA LYS A 179 5.59 -18.83 -8.54
C LYS A 179 6.72 -19.69 -7.93
N GLU A 180 7.56 -19.13 -7.07
CA GLU A 180 8.67 -19.84 -6.42
C GLU A 180 8.37 -20.13 -4.95
N HIS A 181 7.70 -19.20 -4.28
CA HIS A 181 7.42 -19.29 -2.85
C HIS A 181 5.96 -19.64 -2.58
N LEU A 182 5.70 -20.37 -1.50
CA LEU A 182 4.34 -20.63 -1.01
C LEU A 182 3.80 -19.37 -0.31
N MET A 183 2.52 -19.07 -0.52
CA MET A 183 1.81 -18.03 0.21
C MET A 183 1.85 -18.34 1.71
N LYS A 184 2.35 -17.37 2.50
CA LYS A 184 2.40 -17.46 3.96
C LYS A 184 1.04 -17.30 4.63
#